data_AF-A0A1L7CSG1-F1
#
_entry.id   AF-A0A1L7CSG1-F1
#
_cell.length_a   1.000
_cell.length_b   1.000
_cell.length_c   1.000
_cell.angle_alpha   90.00
_cell.angle_beta   90.00
_cell.angle_gamma   90.00
#
_symmetry.space_group_name_H-M   'P 1'
#
loop_
_entity.id
_entity.type
_entity.pdbx_description
1 polymer ?
#
loop_
_entity_poly.entity_id
_entity_poly.type
_entity_poly.pdbx_seq_one_letter_code
_entity_poly.pdbx_strand_id
1 'polypeptide(L)'
;MACCAAWASALVVIDLRRRLLPDALTLPGAAVAALAAVVLGQPWAIVGGLAWALLYLAVGRLIGGVGGGDVKLALSLGTAAALAAGAGGLAAAVIGSSVLTITAMALTRRRALSHGPGMVTATVLVCLVAQVL
;
A
#
# COMPACT_ATOMS: atom_id res chain seq x y z
N MET A 1 -14.17 7.76 3.97
CA MET A 1 -13.31 7.96 2.78
C MET A 1 -12.47 9.24 2.87
N ALA A 2 -13.03 10.40 3.21
CA ALA A 2 -12.26 11.66 3.30
C ALA A 2 -11.06 11.61 4.28
N CYS A 3 -11.22 11.02 5.46
CA CYS A 3 -10.11 10.87 6.42
C CYS A 3 -8.99 9.95 5.91
N CYS A 4 -9.33 8.86 5.23
CA CYS A 4 -8.35 7.93 4.64
C CYS A 4 -7.58 8.61 3.49
N ALA A 5 -8.27 9.43 2.69
CA ALA A 5 -7.66 10.19 1.61
C ALA A 5 -6.72 11.29 2.14
N ALA A 6 -7.12 12.03 3.18
CA ALA A 6 -6.27 13.04 3.81
C ALA A 6 -5.01 12.42 4.44
N TRP A 7 -5.15 11.27 5.10
CA TRP A 7 -4.03 10.51 5.66
C TRP A 7 -3.10 9.96 4.57
N ALA A 8 -3.64 9.37 3.51
CA ALA A 8 -2.85 8.89 2.36
C ALA A 8 -2.12 10.06 1.65
N SER A 9 -2.77 11.22 1.54
CA SER A 9 -2.17 12.43 0.95
C SER A 9 -1.00 12.94 1.79
N ALA A 10 -1.16 12.99 3.11
CA ALA A 10 -0.09 13.40 4.03
C ALA A 10 1.11 12.44 3.96
N LEU A 11 0.85 11.13 3.86
CA LEU A 11 1.88 10.11 3.69
C LEU A 11 2.64 10.26 2.36
N VAL A 12 1.93 10.48 1.25
CA VAL A 12 2.55 10.74 -0.06
C VAL A 12 3.42 12.00 -0.02
N VAL A 13 2.96 13.08 0.61
CA VAL A 13 3.74 14.32 0.72
C VAL A 13 4.98 14.13 1.59
N ILE A 14 4.90 13.37 2.68
CA ILE A 14 6.04 13.09 3.55
C ILE A 14 7.04 12.16 2.87
N ASP A 15 6.56 11.14 2.15
CA ASP A 15 7.38 10.21 1.38
C ASP A 15 8.19 10.93 0.29
N LEU A 16 7.51 11.79 -0.47
CA LEU A 16 8.14 12.62 -1.51
C LEU A 16 9.18 13.59 -0.93
N ARG A 17 8.99 14.09 0.30
CA ARG A 17 9.89 15.09 0.90
C ARG A 17 11.06 14.49 1.68
N ARG A 18 10.88 13.36 2.34
CA ARG A 18 11.87 12.85 3.31
C ARG A 18 12.37 11.44 3.04
N ARG A 19 11.74 10.66 2.14
CA ARG A 19 12.06 9.23 1.87
C ARG A 19 12.16 8.37 3.15
N LEU A 20 11.58 8.83 4.25
CA LEU A 20 11.49 8.18 5.55
C LEU A 20 10.05 8.37 6.01
N LEU A 21 9.25 7.30 5.93
CA LEU A 21 7.92 7.32 6.51
C LEU A 21 8.02 7.19 8.04
N PRO A 22 7.54 8.18 8.80
CA PRO A 22 7.54 8.14 10.26
C PRO A 22 6.64 7.00 10.76
N ASP A 23 7.16 6.21 11.71
CA ASP A 23 6.39 5.17 12.42
C ASP A 23 5.08 5.71 13.01
N ALA A 24 5.09 6.96 13.45
CA ALA A 24 3.96 7.67 14.04
C ALA A 24 2.74 7.79 13.12
N LEU A 25 2.87 7.65 11.79
CA LEU A 25 1.75 7.74 10.84
C LEU A 25 1.40 6.40 10.19
N THR A 26 2.36 5.51 10.05
CA THR A 26 2.15 4.19 9.45
C THR A 26 1.59 3.16 10.42
N LEU A 27 1.98 3.21 11.70
CA LEU A 27 1.43 2.33 12.74
C LEU A 27 -0.06 2.58 12.99
N PRO A 28 -0.55 3.84 13.10
CA PRO A 28 -1.98 4.10 13.19
C PRO A 28 -2.75 3.61 11.97
N GLY A 29 -2.20 3.76 10.76
CA GLY A 29 -2.85 3.27 9.54
C GLY A 29 -3.03 1.76 9.52
N ALA A 30 -1.98 1.02 9.88
CA ALA A 30 -2.05 -0.44 10.01
C ALA A 30 -3.02 -0.85 11.12
N ALA A 31 -3.01 -0.16 12.26
CA ALA A 31 -3.93 -0.41 13.36
C ALA A 31 -5.40 -0.16 12.95
N VAL A 32 -5.68 0.93 12.24
CA VAL A 32 -7.03 1.25 11.74
C VAL A 32 -7.48 0.22 10.70
N ALA A 33 -6.61 -0.19 9.77
CA ALA A 33 -6.94 -1.21 8.77
C ALA A 33 -7.20 -2.59 9.43
N ALA A 34 -6.39 -2.97 10.41
CA ALA A 34 -6.58 -4.20 11.18
C ALA A 34 -7.86 -4.14 12.03
N LEU A 35 -8.13 -3.01 12.69
CA LEU A 35 -9.36 -2.82 13.46
C LEU A 35 -10.59 -2.90 12.54
N ALA A 36 -10.55 -2.26 11.37
CA ALA A 36 -11.62 -2.36 10.38
C ALA A 36 -11.83 -3.82 9.94
N ALA A 37 -10.75 -4.59 9.74
CA ALA A 37 -10.85 -6.00 9.40
C ALA A 37 -11.57 -6.83 10.46
N VAL A 38 -11.25 -6.59 11.73
CA VAL A 38 -11.88 -7.26 12.87
C VAL A 38 -13.35 -6.85 13.00
N VAL A 39 -13.65 -5.54 12.95
CA VAL A 39 -15.01 -5.00 13.08
C VAL A 39 -15.94 -5.46 11.96
N LEU A 40 -15.42 -5.62 10.75
CA LEU A 40 -16.18 -6.14 9.60
C LEU A 40 -16.29 -7.67 9.56
N GLY A 41 -15.77 -8.38 10.57
CA GLY A 41 -15.84 -9.83 10.67
C GLY A 41 -14.89 -10.58 9.72
N GLN A 42 -13.89 -9.90 9.16
CA GLN A 42 -12.94 -10.44 8.19
C GLN A 42 -11.48 -10.28 8.65
N PRO A 43 -11.10 -10.80 9.84
CA PRO A 43 -9.74 -10.63 10.38
C PRO A 43 -8.66 -11.28 9.50
N TRP A 44 -9.03 -12.25 8.67
CA TRP A 44 -8.13 -12.88 7.69
C TRP A 44 -7.52 -11.86 6.72
N ALA A 45 -8.17 -10.72 6.48
CA ALA A 45 -7.62 -9.69 5.59
C ALA A 45 -6.33 -9.05 6.12
N ILE A 46 -6.06 -9.15 7.42
CA ILE A 46 -4.77 -8.75 8.02
C ILE A 46 -3.61 -9.52 7.38
N VAL A 47 -3.84 -10.78 7.00
CA VAL A 47 -2.86 -11.62 6.30
C VAL A 47 -2.46 -11.00 4.97
N GLY A 48 -3.37 -10.33 4.26
CA GLY A 48 -3.05 -9.65 3.01
C GLY A 48 -2.08 -8.47 3.19
N GLY A 49 -2.27 -7.70 4.26
CA GLY A 49 -1.33 -6.66 4.66
C GLY A 49 0.05 -7.23 4.99
N LEU A 50 0.09 -8.26 5.83
CA LEU A 50 1.33 -8.93 6.22
C LEU A 50 2.06 -9.54 5.01
N ALA A 51 1.32 -10.16 4.08
CA ALA A 51 1.87 -10.77 2.87
C ALA A 51 2.56 -9.72 1.98
N TRP A 52 1.91 -8.59 1.74
CA TRP A 52 2.50 -7.53 0.92
C TRP A 52 3.67 -6.84 1.62
N ALA A 53 3.56 -6.57 2.92
CA ALA A 53 4.67 -6.02 3.69
C ALA A 53 5.91 -6.94 3.67
N LEU A 54 5.70 -8.25 3.86
CA LEU A 54 6.78 -9.24 3.82
C LEU A 54 7.41 -9.33 2.43
N LEU A 55 6.60 -9.29 1.37
CA LEU A 55 7.08 -9.26 -0.01
C LEU A 55 8.00 -8.05 -0.24
N TYR A 56 7.56 -6.85 0.15
CA TYR A 56 8.34 -5.62 -0.02
C TYR A 56 9.60 -5.60 0.86
N LEU A 57 9.54 -6.20 2.05
CA LEU A 57 10.72 -6.39 2.89
C LEU A 57 11.74 -7.34 2.24
N ALA A 58 11.28 -8.45 1.67
CA ALA A 58 12.12 -9.40 0.96
C ALA A 58 12.77 -8.77 -0.28
N VAL A 59 11.99 -8.09 -1.12
CA VAL A 59 12.49 -7.36 -2.29
C VAL A 59 13.49 -6.28 -1.89
N GLY A 60 13.16 -5.48 -0.86
CA GLY A 60 14.05 -4.44 -0.35
C GLY A 60 15.39 -4.97 0.18
N ARG A 61 15.40 -6.18 0.77
CA ARG A 61 16.66 -6.81 1.23
C ARG A 61 17.46 -7.48 0.12
N LEU A 62 16.79 -8.07 -0.88
CA LEU A 62 17.44 -8.83 -1.94
C LEU A 62 17.93 -7.95 -3.10
N ILE A 63 17.12 -6.97 -3.49
CA ILE A 63 17.31 -6.19 -4.71
C ILE A 63 17.50 -4.69 -4.37
N GLY A 64 17.14 -4.27 -3.16
CA GLY A 64 17.14 -2.86 -2.80
C GLY A 64 16.00 -2.09 -3.47
N GLY A 65 16.03 -0.76 -3.39
CA GLY A 65 15.07 0.11 -4.07
C GLY A 65 13.69 0.25 -3.39
N VAL A 66 13.36 -0.58 -2.42
CA VAL A 66 12.15 -0.48 -1.59
C VAL A 66 12.49 0.15 -0.25
N GLY A 67 11.81 1.25 0.09
CA GLY A 67 12.02 1.94 1.37
C GLY A 67 11.32 1.21 2.52
N GLY A 68 11.85 1.36 3.74
CA GLY A 68 11.17 0.87 4.94
C GLY A 68 9.78 1.47 5.15
N GLY A 69 9.51 2.61 4.53
CA GLY A 69 8.18 3.21 4.49
C GLY A 69 7.18 2.50 3.58
N ASP A 70 7.62 2.05 2.40
CA ASP A 70 6.79 1.27 1.48
C ASP A 70 6.33 -0.05 2.11
N VAL A 71 7.19 -0.68 2.93
CA VAL A 71 6.84 -1.90 3.69
C VAL A 71 5.68 -1.64 4.66
N LYS A 72 5.68 -0.50 5.36
CA LYS A 72 4.62 -0.18 6.33
C LYS A 72 3.33 0.28 5.63
N LEU A 73 3.46 0.96 4.49
CA LEU A 73 2.33 1.26 3.61
C LEU A 73 1.69 -0.02 3.06
N ALA A 74 2.50 -1.00 2.65
CA ALA A 74 2.03 -2.30 2.16
C ALA A 74 1.20 -3.04 3.22
N LEU A 75 1.57 -2.91 4.50
CA LEU A 75 0.82 -3.49 5.61
C LEU A 75 -0.63 -2.96 5.65
N SER A 76 -0.80 -1.64 5.60
CA SER A 76 -2.13 -1.01 5.68
C SER A 76 -2.93 -1.16 4.39
N LEU A 77 -2.30 -0.93 3.23
CA LEU A 77 -2.95 -1.03 1.92
C LEU A 77 -3.28 -2.48 1.53
N GLY A 78 -2.43 -3.44 1.90
CA GLY A 78 -2.69 -4.86 1.65
C GLY A 78 -3.85 -5.38 2.49
N THR A 79 -4.00 -4.94 3.74
CA THR A 79 -5.18 -5.25 4.54
C THR A 79 -6.44 -4.65 3.94
N ALA A 80 -6.38 -3.39 3.47
CA ALA A 80 -7.52 -2.76 2.80
C ALA A 80 -7.90 -3.45 1.48
N ALA A 81 -6.92 -3.82 0.65
CA ALA A 81 -7.16 -4.53 -0.61
C ALA A 81 -7.73 -5.94 -0.39
N ALA A 82 -7.22 -6.64 0.62
CA ALA A 82 -7.76 -7.95 1.01
C ALA A 82 -9.17 -7.84 1.62
N LEU A 83 -9.47 -6.78 2.38
CA LEU A 83 -10.83 -6.54 2.86
C LEU A 83 -11.80 -6.24 1.73
N ALA A 84 -11.36 -5.53 0.70
CA ALA A 84 -12.22 -5.15 -0.42
C ALA A 84 -12.54 -6.33 -1.34
N ALA A 85 -11.53 -7.12 -1.73
CA ALA A 85 -11.69 -8.16 -2.76
C ALA A 85 -10.84 -9.41 -2.52
N GLY A 86 -10.42 -9.66 -1.27
CA GLY A 86 -9.65 -10.83 -0.88
C GLY A 86 -8.32 -11.00 -1.60
N ALA A 87 -7.93 -12.26 -1.81
CA ALA A 87 -6.64 -12.59 -2.44
C ALA A 87 -6.53 -12.02 -3.86
N GLY A 88 -7.64 -11.98 -4.61
CA GLY A 88 -7.70 -11.37 -5.94
C GLY A 88 -7.45 -9.86 -5.90
N GLY A 89 -8.11 -9.15 -4.97
CA GLY A 89 -7.88 -7.73 -4.73
C GLY A 89 -6.45 -7.40 -4.31
N LEU A 90 -5.87 -8.22 -3.42
CA LEU A 90 -4.48 -8.09 -3.01
C LEU A 90 -3.52 -8.27 -4.20
N ALA A 91 -3.68 -9.32 -4.99
CA ALA A 91 -2.86 -9.57 -6.16
C ALA A 91 -2.96 -8.42 -7.18
N ALA A 92 -4.18 -7.94 -7.45
CA ALA A 92 -4.41 -6.81 -8.34
C ALA A 92 -3.73 -5.52 -7.83
N ALA A 93 -3.80 -5.25 -6.52
CA ALA A 93 -3.15 -4.07 -5.92
C ALA A 93 -1.62 -4.16 -6.00
N VAL A 94 -1.04 -5.32 -5.69
CA VAL A 94 0.41 -5.56 -5.77
C VAL A 94 0.90 -5.39 -7.20
N ILE A 95 0.27 -6.06 -8.17
CA ILE A 95 0.64 -6.00 -9.59
C ILE A 95 0.44 -4.58 -10.12
N GLY A 96 -0.71 -3.97 -9.83
CA GLY A 96 -1.02 -2.61 -10.24
C GLY A 96 0.00 -1.59 -9.72
N SER A 97 0.41 -1.72 -8.46
CA SER A 97 1.42 -0.82 -7.88
C SER A 97 2.78 -0.92 -8.61
N SER A 98 3.20 -2.14 -8.95
CA SER A 98 4.46 -2.41 -9.65
C SER A 98 4.41 -1.86 -11.07
N VAL A 99 3.31 -2.08 -11.79
CA VAL A 99 3.10 -1.55 -13.15
C VAL A 99 3.09 -0.03 -13.14
N LEU A 100 2.38 0.61 -12.21
CA LEU A 100 2.35 2.07 -12.08
C LEU A 100 3.73 2.65 -11.76
N THR A 101 4.49 2.00 -10.88
CA THR A 101 5.83 2.46 -10.50
C THR A 101 6.81 2.30 -11.68
N ILE A 102 6.78 1.17 -12.39
CA ILE A 102 7.64 0.92 -13.56
C ILE A 102 7.32 1.87 -14.71
N THR A 103 6.04 2.08 -15.01
CA THR A 103 5.61 3.01 -16.07
C THR A 103 6.00 4.46 -15.72
N ALA A 104 5.82 4.89 -14.46
CA ALA A 104 6.29 6.19 -14.01
C ALA A 104 7.82 6.35 -14.12
N MET A 105 8.60 5.30 -13.80
CA MET A 105 10.06 5.30 -13.98
C MET A 105 10.44 5.43 -15.45
N ALA A 106 9.77 4.70 -16.34
CA ALA A 106 10.01 4.76 -17.77
C ALA A 106 9.70 6.16 -18.35
N LEU A 107 8.56 6.75 -17.96
CA LEU A 107 8.11 8.07 -18.42
C LEU A 107 9.01 9.20 -17.91
N THR A 108 9.45 9.14 -16.66
CA THR A 108 10.29 10.18 -16.05
C THR A 108 11.79 9.96 -16.31
N ARG A 109 12.17 8.83 -16.90
CA ARG A 109 13.55 8.35 -17.07
C ARG A 109 14.38 8.35 -15.77
N ARG A 110 13.72 8.24 -14.62
CA ARG A 110 14.38 8.18 -13.31
C ARG A 110 14.62 6.73 -12.92
N ARG A 111 15.84 6.45 -12.43
CA ARG A 111 16.24 5.10 -11.98
C ARG A 111 15.65 4.69 -10.63
N ALA A 112 15.07 5.63 -9.88
CA ALA A 112 14.43 5.34 -8.60
C ALA A 112 13.29 6.33 -8.34
N LEU A 113 12.09 5.79 -8.10
CA LEU A 113 10.90 6.53 -7.68
C LEU A 113 10.33 5.92 -6.38
N SER A 114 9.72 6.77 -5.57
CA SER A 114 8.88 6.38 -4.43
C SER A 114 7.74 5.49 -4.92
N HIS A 115 7.56 4.32 -4.30
CA HIS A 115 6.51 3.37 -4.70
C HIS A 115 5.14 3.77 -4.12
N GLY A 116 5.12 4.55 -3.03
CA GLY A 116 3.92 5.01 -2.32
C GLY A 116 2.76 5.51 -3.21
N PRO A 117 2.96 6.43 -4.17
CA PRO A 117 1.88 6.91 -5.03
C PRO A 117 1.25 5.79 -5.88
N GLY A 118 2.07 4.88 -6.43
CA GLY A 118 1.59 3.74 -7.21
C GLY A 118 0.80 2.76 -6.35
N MET A 119 1.26 2.49 -5.12
CA MET A 119 0.57 1.62 -4.17
C MET A 119 -0.80 2.17 -3.80
N VAL A 120 -0.89 3.44 -3.41
CA VAL A 120 -2.18 4.07 -3.04
C VAL A 120 -3.15 4.05 -4.21
N THR A 121 -2.68 4.41 -5.40
CA THR A 121 -3.53 4.45 -6.62
C THR A 121 -4.07 3.07 -6.96
N ALA A 122 -3.22 2.04 -6.94
CA ALA A 122 -3.63 0.67 -7.22
C ALA A 122 -4.64 0.14 -6.18
N THR A 123 -4.41 0.38 -4.89
CA THR A 123 -5.34 -0.04 -3.85
C THR A 123 -6.68 0.68 -3.94
N VAL A 124 -6.69 1.99 -4.22
CA VAL A 124 -7.94 2.74 -4.43
C VAL A 124 -8.72 2.18 -5.62
N LEU A 125 -8.07 1.88 -6.74
CA LEU A 125 -8.71 1.27 -7.90
C LEU A 125 -9.34 -0.08 -7.55
N VAL A 126 -8.62 -0.94 -6.82
CA VAL A 126 -9.15 -2.23 -6.37
C VAL A 126 -10.38 -2.03 -5.49
N CYS A 127 -10.33 -1.13 -4.52
CA CYS A 127 -11.48 -0.85 -3.65
C CYS A 127 -12.68 -0.31 -4.44
N LEU A 128 -12.47 0.53 -5.44
CA LEU A 128 -13.54 1.06 -6.29
C LEU A 128 -14.16 -0.04 -7.16
N VAL A 129 -13.35 -0.90 -7.77
CA VAL A 129 -13.85 -2.02 -8.60
C VAL A 129 -14.63 -3.01 -7.74
N ALA A 130 -14.13 -3.32 -6.54
CA ALA A 130 -14.79 -4.23 -5.61
C ALA A 130 -16.15 -3.73 -5.11
N GLN A 131 -16.42 -2.42 -5.15
CA GLN A 131 -17.71 -1.84 -4.78
C GLN A 131 -18.77 -1.95 -5.90
N VAL A 132 -18.35 -2.24 -7.12
CA VAL A 132 -19.23 -2.32 -8.31
C VAL A 132 -19.62 -3.77 -8.63
N LEU A 133 -18.88 -4.74 -8.09
CA LEU A 133 -19.11 -6.19 -8.24
C LEU A 133 -19.91 -6.74 -7.06
#